data_AF-A0A1G3Q745-F1
#
_entry.id   AF-A0A1G3Q745-F1
#
_cell.length_a   1.000
_cell.length_b   1.000
_cell.length_c   1.000
_cell.angle_alpha   90.00
_cell.angle_beta   90.00
_cell.angle_gamma   90.00
#
_symmetry.space_group_name_H-M   'P 1'
#
loop_
_entity.id
_entity.type
_entity.pdbx_description
1 polymer ?
#
loop_
_entity_poly.entity_id
_entity_poly.type
_entity_poly.pdbx_seq_one_letter_code
_entity_poly.pdbx_strand_id
1 'polypeptide(L)'
;MKVILKFAAVFGFILSLASCGTDIHKAAGEYSIVLDKWIAALDSAIKETGSAKDAAQAIAAADKATAEANALLSEMNAIDDEYPVSGKDAEMLGAMLQKKYDKLADLSQTLGETVGGLLARYAGDSAATERLTKAFDPLMILIPQE
;
A
#
# COMPACT_ATOMS: atom_id res chain seq x y z
N MET A 1 5.26 -17.17 14.11
CA MET A 1 4.08 -16.38 14.50
C MET A 1 4.53 -14.96 14.90
N LYS A 2 4.96 -14.15 13.93
CA LYS A 2 5.41 -12.76 14.10
C LYS A 2 5.33 -12.06 12.72
N VAL A 3 4.14 -11.77 12.23
CA VAL A 3 3.96 -11.02 10.96
C VAL A 3 3.02 -9.81 11.14
N ILE A 4 2.36 -9.69 12.28
CA ILE A 4 1.36 -8.63 12.52
C ILE A 4 2.00 -7.28 12.93
N LEU A 5 3.31 -7.23 13.20
CA LEU A 5 3.92 -6.08 13.90
C LEU A 5 4.41 -4.93 12.99
N LYS A 6 4.46 -5.10 11.65
CA LYS A 6 5.05 -4.07 10.77
C LYS A 6 4.03 -3.15 10.08
N PHE A 7 2.76 -3.55 9.94
CA PHE A 7 1.71 -2.62 9.50
C PHE A 7 1.37 -1.57 10.56
N ALA A 8 1.66 -1.87 11.84
CA ALA A 8 1.52 -0.94 12.95
C ALA A 8 2.54 0.22 12.92
N ALA A 9 3.61 0.14 12.11
CA ALA A 9 4.61 1.20 12.07
C ALA A 9 4.25 2.35 11.12
N VAL A 10 3.48 2.09 10.06
CA VAL A 10 2.93 3.15 9.19
C VAL A 10 1.68 3.77 9.80
N PHE A 11 0.91 3.00 10.56
CA PHE A 11 -0.25 3.46 11.34
C PHE A 11 0.08 3.98 12.74
N GLY A 12 1.37 4.05 13.07
CA GLY A 12 1.84 4.11 14.44
C GLY A 12 2.28 5.48 14.91
N PHE A 13 1.60 6.59 14.57
CA PHE A 13 1.98 7.87 15.19
C PHE A 13 0.93 8.99 15.17
N ILE A 14 -0.27 8.80 15.76
CA ILE A 14 -0.99 9.94 16.36
C ILE A 14 -1.53 9.51 17.73
N LEU A 15 -0.72 9.77 18.76
CA LEU A 15 -1.10 9.66 20.17
C LEU A 15 -1.57 11.01 20.68
N SER A 16 -2.71 10.97 21.39
CA SER A 16 -3.30 12.02 22.23
C SER A 16 -4.20 12.99 21.48
N LEU A 17 -5.52 12.79 21.60
CA LEU A 17 -6.47 13.81 22.06
C LEU A 17 -7.85 13.18 22.37
N ALA A 18 -8.39 13.58 23.53
CA ALA A 18 -9.77 13.49 24.00
C ALA A 18 -10.69 12.36 23.46
N SER A 19 -10.85 11.34 24.30
CA SER A 19 -11.96 10.39 24.28
C SER A 19 -13.32 11.09 24.22
N CYS A 20 -13.89 11.16 23.02
CA CYS A 20 -15.32 11.26 22.75
C CYS A 20 -15.61 10.13 21.75
N GLY A 21 -15.99 8.96 22.29
CA GLY A 21 -16.21 7.68 21.59
C GLY A 21 -16.03 7.68 20.08
N THR A 22 -14.83 7.29 19.62
CA THR A 22 -14.57 7.02 18.20
C THR A 22 -15.55 5.97 17.72
N ASP A 23 -16.37 6.29 16.73
CA ASP A 23 -17.24 5.31 16.07
C ASP A 23 -16.36 4.38 15.22
N ILE A 24 -15.88 3.30 15.85
CA ILE A 24 -14.99 2.33 15.21
C ILE A 24 -15.64 1.71 13.98
N HIS A 25 -16.97 1.57 13.94
CA HIS A 25 -17.65 1.06 12.77
C HIS A 25 -17.63 2.05 11.61
N LYS A 26 -17.79 3.35 11.89
CA LYS A 26 -17.66 4.40 10.89
C LYS A 26 -16.21 4.50 10.38
N ALA A 27 -15.23 4.52 11.28
CA ALA A 27 -13.81 4.49 10.93
C ALA A 27 -13.48 3.29 10.06
N ALA A 28 -13.88 2.07 10.47
CA ALA A 28 -13.69 0.86 9.68
C ALA A 28 -14.34 0.93 8.31
N GLY A 29 -15.52 1.54 8.18
CA GLY A 29 -16.20 1.75 6.90
C GLY A 29 -15.37 2.63 5.96
N GLU A 30 -14.82 3.73 6.47
CA GLU A 30 -14.01 4.65 5.67
C GLU A 30 -12.66 4.06 5.27
N TYR A 31 -11.93 3.45 6.20
CA TYR A 31 -10.71 2.71 5.84
C TYR A 31 -11.02 1.59 4.84
N SER A 32 -12.13 0.87 5.01
CA SER A 32 -12.52 -0.20 4.09
C SER A 32 -12.64 0.29 2.64
N ILE A 33 -13.18 1.51 2.43
CA ILE A 33 -13.30 2.13 1.11
C ILE A 33 -11.90 2.48 0.56
N VAL A 34 -11.06 3.10 1.38
CA VAL A 34 -9.70 3.50 0.95
C VAL A 34 -8.86 2.27 0.62
N LEU A 35 -8.94 1.21 1.45
CA LEU A 35 -8.27 -0.07 1.21
C LEU A 35 -8.79 -0.75 -0.06
N ASP A 36 -10.09 -0.66 -0.40
CA ASP A 36 -10.60 -1.20 -1.66
C ASP A 36 -10.03 -0.46 -2.88
N LYS A 37 -9.94 0.88 -2.80
CA LYS A 37 -9.28 1.68 -3.83
C LYS A 37 -7.81 1.28 -3.97
N TRP A 38 -7.12 1.05 -2.86
CA TRP A 38 -5.71 0.64 -2.86
C TRP A 38 -5.52 -0.76 -3.47
N ILE A 39 -6.38 -1.72 -3.11
CA ILE A 39 -6.40 -3.06 -3.72
C ILE A 39 -6.58 -2.96 -5.24
N ALA A 40 -7.52 -2.11 -5.70
CA ALA A 40 -7.76 -1.92 -7.12
C ALA A 40 -6.57 -1.26 -7.84
N ALA A 41 -5.94 -0.25 -7.22
CA ALA A 41 -4.76 0.41 -7.75
C ALA A 41 -3.57 -0.56 -7.91
N LEU A 42 -3.30 -1.39 -6.90
CA LEU A 42 -2.25 -2.40 -6.96
C LEU A 42 -2.54 -3.48 -8.02
N ASP A 43 -3.78 -3.95 -8.10
CA ASP A 43 -4.18 -4.93 -9.13
C ASP A 43 -4.02 -4.36 -10.55
N SER A 44 -4.37 -3.08 -10.76
CA SER A 44 -4.12 -2.39 -12.02
C SER A 44 -2.62 -2.26 -12.31
N ALA A 45 -1.82 -1.86 -11.31
CA ALA A 45 -0.38 -1.70 -11.44
C ALA A 45 0.31 -3.02 -11.83
N ILE A 46 -0.09 -4.14 -11.19
CA ILE A 46 0.41 -5.48 -11.52
C ILE A 46 0.09 -5.85 -12.97
N LYS A 47 -1.15 -5.63 -13.40
CA LYS A 47 -1.59 -5.93 -14.78
C LYS A 47 -0.87 -5.08 -15.81
N GLU A 48 -0.79 -3.78 -15.59
CA GLU A 48 -0.13 -2.83 -16.50
C GLU A 48 1.38 -3.11 -16.57
N THR A 49 2.04 -3.35 -15.44
CA THR A 49 3.47 -3.69 -15.39
C THR A 49 3.76 -5.05 -16.02
N GLY A 50 2.95 -6.07 -15.72
CA GLY A 50 3.13 -7.42 -16.25
C GLY A 50 2.92 -7.53 -17.76
N SER A 51 2.09 -6.66 -18.32
CA SER A 51 1.81 -6.57 -19.76
C SER A 51 2.66 -5.55 -20.52
N ALA A 52 3.49 -4.78 -19.82
CA ALA A 52 4.36 -3.76 -20.43
C ALA A 52 5.31 -4.39 -21.45
N LYS A 53 5.34 -3.80 -22.66
CA LYS A 53 6.18 -4.28 -23.78
C LYS A 53 7.59 -3.69 -23.76
N ASP A 54 7.75 -2.56 -23.07
CA ASP A 54 9.00 -1.83 -22.96
C ASP A 54 9.13 -1.20 -21.56
N ALA A 55 10.33 -0.72 -21.21
CA ALA A 55 10.58 -0.11 -19.90
C ALA A 55 9.78 1.19 -19.70
N ALA A 56 9.47 1.94 -20.76
CA ALA A 56 8.74 3.19 -20.64
C ALA A 56 7.27 2.96 -20.23
N GLN A 57 6.63 1.93 -20.78
CA GLN A 57 5.28 1.51 -20.39
C GLN A 57 5.23 1.09 -18.92
N ALA A 58 6.22 0.32 -18.46
CA ALA A 58 6.28 -0.10 -17.08
C ALA A 58 6.55 1.07 -16.11
N ILE A 59 7.42 2.02 -16.49
CA ILE A 59 7.64 3.26 -15.71
C ILE A 59 6.34 4.06 -15.61
N ALA A 60 5.61 4.23 -16.71
CA ALA A 60 4.33 4.96 -16.69
C ALA A 60 3.29 4.30 -15.77
N ALA A 61 3.24 2.96 -15.76
CA ALA A 61 2.39 2.20 -14.84
C ALA A 61 2.81 2.41 -13.37
N ALA A 62 4.11 2.40 -13.09
CA ALA A 62 4.66 2.65 -11.76
C ALA A 62 4.39 4.07 -11.25
N ASP A 63 4.59 5.08 -12.11
CA ASP A 63 4.35 6.49 -11.78
C ASP A 63 2.87 6.74 -11.47
N LYS A 64 1.97 6.16 -12.27
CA LYS A 64 0.52 6.22 -12.04
C LYS A 64 0.15 5.57 -10.71
N ALA A 65 0.61 4.35 -10.46
CA ALA A 65 0.34 3.64 -9.22
C ALA A 65 0.91 4.37 -7.99
N THR A 66 2.08 5.00 -8.12
CA THR A 66 2.68 5.83 -7.06
C THR A 66 1.83 7.07 -6.76
N ALA A 67 1.34 7.75 -7.81
CA ALA A 67 0.47 8.91 -7.64
C ALA A 67 -0.84 8.52 -6.93
N GLU A 68 -1.44 7.40 -7.33
CA GLU A 68 -2.65 6.86 -6.68
C GLU A 68 -2.38 6.47 -5.22
N ALA A 69 -1.27 5.78 -4.93
CA ALA A 69 -0.90 5.41 -3.56
C ALA A 69 -0.71 6.64 -2.66
N ASN A 70 -0.05 7.69 -3.15
CA ASN A 70 0.12 8.94 -2.39
C ASN A 70 -1.22 9.63 -2.09
N ALA A 71 -2.16 9.64 -3.05
CA ALA A 71 -3.50 10.18 -2.82
C ALA A 71 -4.25 9.37 -1.75
N LEU A 72 -4.16 8.04 -1.79
CA LEU A 72 -4.80 7.17 -0.82
C LEU A 72 -4.19 7.30 0.58
N LEU A 73 -2.86 7.46 0.70
CA LEU A 73 -2.21 7.77 1.97
C LEU A 73 -2.73 9.08 2.57
N SER A 74 -2.96 10.10 1.74
CA SER A 74 -3.57 11.35 2.20
C SER A 74 -5.01 11.16 2.69
N GLU A 75 -5.80 10.30 2.04
CA GLU A 75 -7.15 9.93 2.51
C GLU A 75 -7.08 9.20 3.85
N MET A 76 -6.13 8.27 4.02
CA MET A 76 -5.95 7.53 5.28
C MET A 76 -5.54 8.45 6.44
N ASN A 77 -4.62 9.39 6.22
CA ASN A 77 -4.24 10.36 7.23
C ASN A 77 -5.42 11.25 7.65
N ALA A 78 -6.30 11.61 6.69
CA ALA A 78 -7.50 12.37 7.02
C ALA A 78 -8.49 11.55 7.88
N ILE A 79 -8.60 10.25 7.64
CA ILE A 79 -9.37 9.33 8.49
C ILE A 79 -8.72 9.21 9.87
N ASP A 80 -7.38 9.11 9.95
CA ASP A 80 -6.66 9.08 11.24
C ASP A 80 -6.95 10.34 12.08
N ASP A 81 -7.00 11.51 11.43
CA ASP A 81 -7.31 12.79 12.07
C ASP A 81 -8.79 12.91 12.50
N GLU A 82 -9.73 12.38 11.70
CA GLU A 82 -11.17 12.38 12.02
C GLU A 82 -11.53 11.34 13.11
N TYR A 83 -10.84 10.19 13.11
CA TYR A 83 -11.10 9.05 13.98
C TYR A 83 -9.86 8.62 14.76
N PRO A 84 -9.44 9.40 15.76
CA PRO A 84 -8.31 9.00 16.60
C PRO A 84 -8.64 7.68 17.31
N VAL A 85 -7.96 6.61 16.88
CA VAL A 85 -8.08 5.26 17.45
C VAL A 85 -6.98 5.01 18.46
N SER A 86 -7.32 4.45 19.62
CA SER A 86 -6.33 4.19 20.69
C SER A 86 -6.49 2.79 21.32
N GLY A 87 -5.36 2.14 21.63
CA GLY A 87 -5.35 0.87 22.36
C GLY A 87 -6.24 -0.20 21.73
N LYS A 88 -7.27 -0.63 22.47
CA LYS A 88 -8.21 -1.70 22.07
C LYS A 88 -8.99 -1.40 20.79
N ASP A 89 -9.24 -0.13 20.53
CA ASP A 89 -9.98 0.32 19.36
C ASP A 89 -9.19 0.10 18.06
N ALA A 90 -7.87 0.29 18.11
CA ALA A 90 -6.97 -0.03 17.01
C ALA A 90 -6.89 -1.55 16.75
N GLU A 91 -6.90 -2.37 17.81
CA GLU A 91 -6.95 -3.83 17.68
C GLU A 91 -8.26 -4.31 17.02
N MET A 92 -9.40 -3.74 17.44
CA MET A 92 -10.70 -4.08 16.87
C MET A 92 -10.82 -3.63 15.41
N LEU A 93 -10.37 -2.41 15.09
CA LEU A 93 -10.31 -1.90 13.73
C LEU A 93 -9.41 -2.79 12.84
N GLY A 94 -8.24 -3.19 13.36
CA GLY A 94 -7.34 -4.13 12.71
C GLY A 94 -8.01 -5.47 12.40
N ALA A 95 -8.76 -6.03 13.36
CA ALA A 95 -9.49 -7.28 13.17
C ALA A 95 -10.61 -7.16 12.12
N MET A 96 -11.32 -6.03 12.08
CA MET A 96 -12.37 -5.77 11.08
C MET A 96 -11.81 -5.67 9.65
N LEU A 97 -10.61 -5.12 9.51
CA LEU A 97 -9.98 -4.86 8.22
C LEU A 97 -8.95 -5.93 7.81
N GLN A 98 -8.72 -6.94 8.65
CA GLN A 98 -7.67 -7.94 8.48
C GLN A 98 -7.66 -8.55 7.07
N LYS A 99 -8.83 -8.97 6.55
CA LYS A 99 -8.92 -9.58 5.22
C LYS A 99 -8.41 -8.66 4.10
N LYS A 100 -8.59 -7.34 4.24
CA LYS A 100 -8.11 -6.36 3.26
C LYS A 100 -6.60 -6.17 3.38
N TYR A 101 -6.07 -6.14 4.61
CA TYR A 101 -4.63 -6.12 4.84
C TYR A 101 -3.94 -7.37 4.29
N ASP A 102 -4.51 -8.56 4.52
CA ASP A 102 -4.01 -9.81 3.94
C ASP A 102 -4.01 -9.73 2.40
N LYS A 103 -5.09 -9.22 1.81
CA LYS A 103 -5.16 -9.06 0.34
C LYS A 103 -4.14 -8.06 -0.20
N LEU A 104 -3.92 -6.95 0.50
CA LEU A 104 -2.89 -5.97 0.14
C LEU A 104 -1.49 -6.55 0.25
N ALA A 105 -1.22 -7.38 1.26
CA ALA A 105 0.06 -8.08 1.40
C ALA A 105 0.29 -9.04 0.23
N ASP A 106 -0.70 -9.86 -0.14
CA ASP A 106 -0.62 -10.77 -1.30
C ASP A 106 -0.35 -10.02 -2.61
N LEU A 107 -1.05 -8.90 -2.82
CA LEU A 107 -0.86 -8.06 -4.02
C LEU A 107 0.50 -7.39 -4.02
N SER A 108 0.97 -6.91 -2.87
CA SER A 108 2.29 -6.30 -2.71
C SER A 108 3.40 -7.29 -3.06
N GLN A 109 3.29 -8.54 -2.61
CA GLN A 109 4.20 -9.60 -3.00
C GLN A 109 4.14 -9.87 -4.51
N THR A 110 2.94 -9.98 -5.07
CA THR A 110 2.73 -10.22 -6.51
C THR A 110 3.34 -9.09 -7.35
N LEU A 111 3.20 -7.84 -6.91
CA LEU A 111 3.83 -6.69 -7.54
C LEU A 111 5.35 -6.79 -7.48
N GLY A 112 5.92 -7.13 -6.32
CA GLY A 112 7.36 -7.37 -6.15
C GLY A 112 7.90 -8.43 -7.10
N GLU A 113 7.20 -9.56 -7.26
CA GLU A 113 7.55 -10.61 -8.23
C GLU A 113 7.46 -10.13 -9.69
N THR A 114 6.42 -9.35 -10.01
CA THR A 114 6.21 -8.77 -11.34
C THR A 114 7.33 -7.79 -11.70
N VAL A 115 7.69 -6.90 -10.78
CA VAL A 115 8.78 -5.93 -10.94
C VAL A 115 10.13 -6.64 -11.00
N GLY A 116 10.37 -7.64 -10.13
CA GLY A 116 11.59 -8.45 -10.17
C GLY A 116 11.78 -9.16 -11.52
N GLY A 117 10.71 -9.77 -12.05
CA GLY A 117 10.70 -10.37 -13.38
C GLY A 117 10.96 -9.35 -14.49
N LEU A 118 10.43 -8.14 -14.36
CA LEU A 118 10.68 -7.04 -15.30
C LEU A 118 12.15 -6.59 -15.25
N LEU A 119 12.70 -6.32 -14.06
CA LEU A 119 14.09 -5.92 -13.88
C LEU A 119 15.05 -6.98 -14.44
N ALA A 120 14.74 -8.27 -14.26
CA ALA A 120 15.53 -9.35 -14.85
C ALA A 120 15.56 -9.32 -16.38
N ARG A 121 14.46 -8.94 -17.05
CA ARG A 121 14.42 -8.76 -18.52
C ARG A 121 15.35 -7.64 -18.99
N TYR A 122 15.56 -6.62 -18.17
CA TYR A 122 16.41 -5.48 -18.47
C TYR A 122 17.78 -5.54 -17.78
N ALA A 123 18.20 -6.67 -17.21
CA ALA A 123 19.45 -6.76 -16.45
C ALA A 123 20.71 -6.39 -17.27
N GLY A 124 20.65 -6.46 -18.61
CA GLY A 124 21.71 -6.02 -19.51
C GLY A 124 21.70 -4.52 -19.84
N ASP A 125 20.65 -3.79 -19.46
CA ASP A 125 20.48 -2.35 -19.69
C ASP A 125 20.40 -1.61 -18.35
N SER A 126 21.58 -1.25 -17.84
CA SER A 126 21.72 -0.54 -16.56
C SER A 126 20.88 0.75 -16.47
N ALA A 127 20.70 1.47 -17.58
CA ALA A 127 19.92 2.71 -17.60
C ALA A 127 18.42 2.43 -17.48
N ALA A 128 17.93 1.38 -18.14
CA ALA A 128 16.54 0.93 -17.99
C ALA A 128 16.29 0.38 -16.58
N THR A 129 17.20 -0.45 -16.06
CA THR A 129 17.11 -0.98 -14.69
C THR A 129 17.03 0.14 -13.66
N GLU A 130 17.94 1.13 -13.72
CA GLU A 130 17.96 2.25 -12.76
C GLU A 130 16.65 3.05 -12.78
N ARG A 131 16.12 3.32 -13.98
CA ARG A 131 14.85 4.06 -14.13
C ARG A 131 13.66 3.26 -13.60
N LEU A 132 13.61 1.96 -13.88
CA LEU A 132 12.57 1.08 -13.36
C LEU A 132 12.63 0.97 -11.84
N THR A 133 13.82 0.77 -11.27
CA THR A 133 14.00 0.73 -9.82
C THR A 133 13.53 2.04 -9.19
N LYS A 134 13.91 3.20 -9.73
CA LYS A 134 13.44 4.50 -9.23
C LYS A 134 11.93 4.68 -9.31
N ALA A 135 11.30 4.20 -10.38
CA ALA A 135 9.85 4.34 -10.56
C ALA A 135 9.05 3.45 -9.59
N PHE A 136 9.57 2.25 -9.26
CA PHE A 136 8.93 1.32 -8.33
C PHE A 136 9.34 1.50 -6.87
N ASP A 137 10.42 2.23 -6.56
CA ASP A 137 10.91 2.46 -5.19
C ASP A 137 9.82 2.96 -4.22
N PRO A 138 8.97 3.94 -4.60
CA PRO A 138 7.89 4.41 -3.73
C PRO A 138 6.85 3.34 -3.42
N LEU A 139 6.60 2.43 -4.37
CA LEU A 139 5.67 1.31 -4.21
C LEU A 139 6.29 0.18 -3.40
N MET A 140 7.62 0.00 -3.47
CA MET A 140 8.34 -1.04 -2.73
C MET A 140 8.48 -0.73 -1.24
N ILE A 141 8.50 0.55 -0.85
CA ILE A 141 8.45 0.97 0.56
C ILE A 141 7.11 0.58 1.22
N LEU A 142 6.05 0.41 0.42
CA LEU A 142 4.73 -0.02 0.88
C LEU A 142 4.60 -1.55 0.99
N ILE A 143 5.60 -2.31 0.52
CA ILE A 143 5.66 -3.77 0.65
C ILE A 143 6.29 -4.11 2.01
N PRO A 144 5.63 -4.90 2.87
CA PRO A 144 6.22 -5.32 4.13
C PRO A 144 7.51 -6.11 3.87
N GLN A 145 8.65 -5.52 4.22
CA GLN A 145 9.94 -6.20 4.23
C GLN A 145 9.96 -7.15 5.45
N GLU A 146 10.22 -8.45 5.21
CA GLU A 146 10.27 -9.49 6.25
C GLU A 146 11.19 -9.12 7.44
#